data_AF-M2C811-F1
#
_entry.id   AF-M2C811-F1
#
_cell.length_a   1.000
_cell.length_b   1.000
_cell.length_c   1.000
_cell.angle_alpha   90.00
_cell.angle_beta   90.00
_cell.angle_gamma   90.00
#
_symmetry.space_group_name_H-M   'P 1'
#
loop_
_entity.id
_entity.type
_entity.pdbx_description
1 polymer ?
#
loop_
_entity_poly.entity_id
_entity_poly.type
_entity_poly.pdbx_seq_one_letter_code
_entity_poly.pdbx_strand_id
1 'polypeptide(L)'
;MAKAFTEQERIKIKEKILEAALELFHDKGTKALSIAELTKRAGIAQGSFYNFWKDKEALIMELIAYRSSQKLNYIEKKFSNSLSDPAKFLTDIIYRYSVDLMVKMQKQPVYEDAFKILEAKKLNEVHRIEILYDEFLTRLIEYWEQNGSIKRADKKGLLNAFSGSFLLCSHYYQFDKDYFNEMLLTFISGIVNKYIEK
;
A
#
# COMPACT_ATOMS: atom_id res chain seq x y z
N MET A 1 -36.83 4.25 -13.46
CA MET A 1 -35.42 4.62 -13.18
C MET A 1 -34.85 3.60 -12.22
N ALA A 2 -33.65 3.07 -12.47
CA ALA A 2 -33.00 2.20 -11.49
C ALA A 2 -32.81 2.97 -10.17
N LYS A 3 -33.16 2.37 -9.04
CA LYS A 3 -33.02 2.98 -7.72
C LYS A 3 -31.54 3.33 -7.48
N ALA A 4 -31.26 4.57 -7.09
CA ALA A 4 -29.91 4.96 -6.70
C ALA A 4 -29.50 4.19 -5.43
N PHE A 5 -28.26 3.71 -5.39
CA PHE A 5 -27.71 3.07 -4.20
C PHE A 5 -27.61 4.08 -3.06
N THR A 6 -28.04 3.66 -1.87
CA THR A 6 -27.78 4.39 -0.62
C THR A 6 -26.28 4.41 -0.33
N GLU A 7 -25.81 5.33 0.52
CA GLU A 7 -24.39 5.40 0.88
C GLU A 7 -23.88 4.10 1.50
N GLN A 8 -24.68 3.47 2.35
CA GLN A 8 -24.32 2.19 2.96
C GLN A 8 -24.23 1.04 1.95
N GLU A 9 -25.12 1.01 0.93
CA GLU A 9 -25.01 0.06 -0.17
C GLU A 9 -23.75 0.33 -1.01
N ARG A 10 -23.43 1.61 -1.26
CA ARG A 10 -22.23 1.98 -2.03
C ARG A 10 -20.95 1.50 -1.36
N ILE A 11 -20.82 1.68 -0.04
CA ILE A 11 -19.67 1.20 0.73
C ILE A 11 -19.54 -0.33 0.62
N LYS A 12 -20.63 -1.07 0.90
CA LYS A 12 -20.62 -2.54 0.83
C LYS A 12 -20.32 -3.08 -0.56
N ILE A 13 -20.86 -2.45 -1.60
CA ILE A 13 -20.59 -2.83 -3.00
C ILE A 13 -19.13 -2.58 -3.34
N LYS A 14 -18.58 -1.42 -2.94
CA LYS A 14 -17.15 -1.12 -3.14
C LYS A 14 -16.26 -2.16 -2.49
N GLU A 15 -16.49 -2.45 -1.21
CA GLU A 15 -15.73 -3.47 -0.48
C GLU A 15 -15.80 -4.85 -1.16
N LYS A 16 -17.01 -5.30 -1.56
CA LYS A 16 -17.17 -6.57 -2.28
C LYS A 16 -16.38 -6.62 -3.59
N ILE A 17 -16.39 -5.53 -4.35
CA ILE A 17 -15.66 -5.46 -5.62
C ILE A 17 -14.15 -5.44 -5.36
N LEU A 18 -13.68 -4.70 -4.35
CA LEU A 18 -12.26 -4.64 -4.00
C LEU A 18 -11.74 -6.00 -3.50
N GLU A 19 -12.49 -6.70 -2.64
CA GLU A 19 -12.13 -8.05 -2.20
C GLU A 19 -12.12 -9.05 -3.35
N ALA A 20 -13.17 -9.06 -4.19
CA ALA A 20 -13.20 -9.91 -5.38
C ALA A 20 -12.05 -9.58 -6.36
N ALA A 21 -11.68 -8.30 -6.46
CA ALA A 21 -10.55 -7.86 -7.26
C ALA A 21 -9.23 -8.37 -6.67
N LEU A 22 -9.02 -8.32 -5.35
CA LEU A 22 -7.82 -8.87 -4.70
C LEU A 22 -7.68 -10.38 -4.95
N GLU A 23 -8.76 -11.14 -4.84
CA GLU A 23 -8.78 -12.58 -5.14
C GLU A 23 -8.36 -12.85 -6.59
N LEU A 24 -9.02 -12.17 -7.54
CA LEU A 24 -8.68 -12.31 -8.96
C LEU A 24 -7.26 -11.84 -9.29
N PHE A 25 -6.77 -10.82 -8.56
CA PHE A 25 -5.43 -10.30 -8.68
C PHE A 25 -4.38 -11.35 -8.33
N HIS A 26 -4.59 -12.09 -7.24
CA HIS A 26 -3.69 -13.15 -6.79
C HIS A 26 -3.75 -14.41 -7.67
N ASP A 27 -4.93 -14.77 -8.19
CA ASP A 27 -5.12 -16.04 -8.90
C ASP A 27 -4.79 -16.00 -10.39
N LYS A 28 -5.04 -14.87 -11.09
CA LYS A 28 -5.11 -14.87 -12.56
C LYS A 28 -4.50 -13.63 -13.25
N GLY A 29 -3.96 -12.68 -12.51
CA GLY A 29 -3.32 -11.46 -13.03
C GLY A 29 -4.25 -10.44 -13.72
N THR A 30 -3.70 -9.39 -14.36
CA THR A 30 -4.45 -8.19 -14.85
C THR A 30 -5.47 -8.52 -15.93
N LYS A 31 -5.18 -9.49 -16.81
CA LYS A 31 -6.10 -9.95 -17.85
C LYS A 31 -7.39 -10.56 -17.27
N ALA A 32 -7.39 -10.95 -16.00
CA ALA A 32 -8.53 -11.57 -15.33
C ALA A 32 -9.38 -10.62 -14.47
N LEU A 33 -8.96 -9.37 -14.28
CA LEU A 33 -9.82 -8.32 -13.71
C LEU A 33 -10.88 -7.91 -14.74
N SER A 34 -11.90 -8.75 -14.90
CA SER A 34 -13.05 -8.51 -15.75
C SER A 34 -14.10 -7.71 -14.99
N ILE A 35 -14.48 -6.54 -15.50
CA ILE A 35 -15.57 -5.74 -14.92
C ILE A 35 -16.84 -6.60 -14.81
N ALA A 36 -17.14 -7.41 -15.83
CA ALA A 36 -18.30 -8.30 -15.82
C ALA A 36 -18.24 -9.30 -14.65
N GLU A 37 -17.10 -9.96 -14.44
CA GLU A 37 -16.92 -10.91 -13.33
C GLU A 37 -17.01 -10.22 -11.96
N LEU A 38 -16.37 -9.06 -11.80
CA LEU A 38 -16.40 -8.28 -10.56
C LEU A 38 -17.83 -7.84 -10.22
N THR A 39 -18.56 -7.29 -11.18
CA THR A 39 -19.96 -6.87 -10.96
C THR A 39 -20.89 -8.04 -10.69
N LYS A 40 -20.65 -9.19 -11.34
CA LYS A 40 -21.38 -10.44 -11.08
C LYS A 40 -21.17 -10.93 -9.64
N ARG A 41 -19.92 -10.97 -9.16
CA ARG A 41 -19.59 -11.34 -7.77
C ARG A 41 -20.19 -10.36 -6.76
N ALA A 42 -20.21 -9.08 -7.09
CA ALA A 42 -20.80 -8.04 -6.24
C ALA A 42 -22.33 -8.00 -6.28
N GLY A 43 -22.97 -8.70 -7.22
CA GLY A 43 -24.43 -8.75 -7.38
C GLY A 43 -25.03 -7.46 -7.98
N ILE A 44 -24.28 -6.76 -8.84
CA ILE A 44 -24.72 -5.53 -9.49
C ILE A 44 -24.68 -5.66 -11.02
N ALA A 45 -25.43 -4.81 -11.73
CA ALA A 45 -25.36 -4.73 -13.18
C ALA A 45 -23.99 -4.19 -13.63
N GLN A 46 -23.47 -4.68 -14.76
CA GLN A 46 -22.15 -4.28 -15.27
C GLN A 46 -22.05 -2.75 -15.49
N GLY A 47 -23.10 -2.13 -16.01
CA GLY A 47 -23.15 -0.67 -16.21
C GLY A 47 -23.06 0.14 -14.89
N SER A 48 -23.44 -0.46 -13.76
CA SER A 48 -23.34 0.18 -12.44
C SER A 48 -21.90 0.35 -11.97
N PHE A 49 -20.92 -0.37 -12.54
CA PHE A 49 -19.50 -0.18 -12.25
C PHE A 49 -19.06 1.27 -12.42
N TYR A 50 -19.55 1.93 -13.47
CA TYR A 50 -19.18 3.31 -13.80
C TYR A 50 -19.74 4.35 -12.82
N ASN A 51 -20.65 3.95 -11.91
CA ASN A 51 -21.10 4.78 -10.79
C ASN A 51 -20.08 4.82 -9.62
N PHE A 52 -19.08 3.93 -9.65
CA PHE A 52 -18.05 3.77 -8.63
C PHE A 52 -16.67 4.14 -9.16
N TRP A 53 -16.32 3.70 -10.36
CA TRP A 53 -15.02 3.95 -11.00
C TRP A 53 -15.20 4.36 -12.46
N LYS A 54 -14.47 5.39 -12.88
CA LYS A 54 -14.49 5.86 -14.27
C LYS A 54 -13.96 4.83 -15.27
N ASP A 55 -12.99 4.01 -14.85
CA ASP A 55 -12.31 3.02 -15.67
C ASP A 55 -11.67 1.94 -14.78
N LYS A 56 -11.09 0.92 -15.42
CA LYS A 56 -10.40 -0.18 -14.73
C LYS A 56 -9.14 0.29 -13.99
N GLU A 57 -8.45 1.31 -14.48
CA GLU A 57 -7.26 1.84 -13.82
C GLU A 57 -7.60 2.51 -12.48
N ALA A 58 -8.72 3.24 -12.42
CA ALA A 58 -9.22 3.83 -11.19
C ALA A 58 -9.57 2.77 -10.14
N LEU A 59 -10.15 1.63 -10.56
CA LEU A 59 -10.32 0.47 -9.67
C LEU A 59 -8.98 -0.05 -9.17
N ILE A 60 -7.98 -0.21 -10.05
CA ILE A 60 -6.65 -0.72 -9.67
C ILE A 60 -5.98 0.22 -8.67
N MET A 61 -6.08 1.53 -8.85
CA MET A 61 -5.54 2.51 -7.89
C MET A 61 -6.23 2.40 -6.52
N GLU A 62 -7.55 2.30 -6.48
CA GLU A 62 -8.29 2.11 -5.23
C GLU A 62 -7.97 0.75 -4.58
N LEU A 63 -7.74 -0.30 -5.39
CA LEU A 63 -7.32 -1.62 -4.93
C LEU A 63 -5.95 -1.59 -4.23
N ILE A 64 -4.98 -0.86 -4.79
CA ILE A 64 -3.64 -0.69 -4.18
C ILE A 64 -3.75 0.05 -2.84
N ALA A 65 -4.52 1.14 -2.81
CA ALA A 65 -4.74 1.92 -1.58
C ALA A 65 -5.46 1.06 -0.52
N TYR A 66 -6.49 0.32 -0.92
CA TYR A 66 -7.24 -0.59 -0.06
C TYR A 66 -6.33 -1.67 0.54
N ARG A 67 -5.50 -2.31 -0.29
CA ARG A 67 -4.55 -3.34 0.18
C ARG A 67 -3.48 -2.77 1.11
N SER A 68 -3.02 -1.55 0.83
CA SER A 68 -2.05 -0.85 1.69
C SER A 68 -2.67 -0.52 3.04
N SER A 69 -3.89 0.01 3.07
CA SER A 69 -4.64 0.26 4.31
C SER A 69 -4.82 -1.01 5.14
N GLN A 70 -5.23 -2.14 4.53
CA GLN A 70 -5.33 -3.42 5.23
C GLN A 70 -4.00 -3.86 5.88
N LYS A 71 -2.88 -3.70 5.16
CA LYS A 71 -1.54 -4.01 5.69
C LYS A 71 -1.20 -3.10 6.88
N LEU A 72 -1.40 -1.78 6.75
CA LEU A 72 -1.12 -0.80 7.81
C LEU A 72 -1.97 -1.05 9.05
N ASN A 73 -3.27 -1.32 8.89
CA ASN A 73 -4.17 -1.67 10.00
C ASN A 73 -3.76 -2.97 10.70
N TYR A 74 -3.19 -3.93 9.98
CA TYR A 74 -2.66 -5.16 10.57
C TYR A 74 -1.38 -4.91 11.38
N ILE A 75 -0.52 -3.99 10.93
CA ILE A 75 0.69 -3.57 11.65
C ILE A 75 0.34 -2.79 12.92
N GLU A 76 -0.70 -1.95 12.84
CA GLU A 76 -1.18 -1.14 13.98
C GLU A 76 -1.54 -2.00 15.19
N LYS A 77 -2.14 -3.17 14.97
CA LYS A 77 -2.42 -4.17 16.02
C LYS A 77 -1.17 -4.71 16.72
N LYS A 78 0.03 -4.41 16.21
CA LYS A 78 1.33 -4.88 16.71
C LYS A 78 2.22 -3.76 17.23
N PHE A 79 1.68 -2.54 17.40
CA PHE A 79 2.45 -1.40 17.92
C PHE A 79 3.12 -1.70 19.26
N SER A 80 2.52 -2.49 20.15
CA SER A 80 3.15 -2.88 21.42
C SER A 80 4.50 -3.59 21.26
N ASN A 81 4.73 -4.30 20.15
CA ASN A 81 5.99 -4.99 19.87
C ASN A 81 7.12 -4.03 19.47
N SER A 82 6.82 -2.74 19.29
CA SER A 82 7.78 -1.73 18.85
C SER A 82 8.46 -0.97 20.00
N LEU A 83 7.91 -1.03 21.21
CA LEU A 83 8.34 -0.19 22.34
C LEU A 83 9.82 -0.39 22.73
N SER A 84 10.34 -1.62 22.60
CA SER A 84 11.73 -1.90 22.94
C SER A 84 12.75 -1.37 21.93
N ASP A 85 12.36 -1.30 20.65
CA ASP A 85 13.22 -0.79 19.57
C ASP A 85 12.37 -0.22 18.42
N PRO A 86 11.88 1.02 18.55
CA PRO A 86 11.02 1.68 17.57
C PRO A 86 11.63 1.71 16.16
N ALA A 87 12.92 2.03 16.07
CA ALA A 87 13.65 2.15 14.82
C ALA A 87 13.79 0.80 14.11
N LYS A 88 14.14 -0.26 14.84
CA LYS A 88 14.20 -1.61 14.28
C LYS A 88 12.82 -2.10 13.83
N PHE A 89 11.79 -1.89 14.64
CA PHE A 89 10.43 -2.28 14.29
C PHE A 89 9.98 -1.68 12.96
N LEU A 90 10.13 -0.36 12.80
CA LEU A 90 9.74 0.32 11.57
C LEU A 90 10.62 -0.11 10.37
N THR A 91 11.92 -0.28 10.60
CA THR A 91 12.86 -0.78 9.58
C THR A 91 12.45 -2.16 9.06
N ASP A 92 12.19 -3.10 9.97
CA ASP A 92 11.81 -4.48 9.64
C ASP A 92 10.49 -4.54 8.86
N ILE A 93 9.54 -3.67 9.21
CA ILE A 93 8.26 -3.55 8.51
C ILE A 93 8.47 -3.05 7.10
N ILE A 94 9.14 -1.91 6.92
CA ILE A 94 9.34 -1.30 5.60
C ILE A 94 10.12 -2.29 4.72
N TYR A 95 11.22 -2.84 5.22
CA TYR A 95 12.05 -3.78 4.47
C TYR A 95 11.26 -5.01 4.01
N ARG A 96 10.53 -5.66 4.94
CA ARG A 96 9.76 -6.86 4.62
C ARG A 96 8.69 -6.61 3.55
N TYR A 97 7.96 -5.50 3.65
CA TYR A 97 6.92 -5.17 2.66
C TYR A 97 7.50 -4.74 1.31
N SER A 98 8.62 -4.03 1.31
CA SER A 98 9.32 -3.63 0.09
C SER A 98 9.88 -4.85 -0.66
N VAL A 99 10.50 -5.81 0.04
CA VAL A 99 10.95 -7.07 -0.55
C VAL A 99 9.78 -7.94 -1.03
N ASP A 100 8.70 -8.08 -0.24
CA ASP A 100 7.48 -8.82 -0.65
C ASP A 100 6.90 -8.23 -1.94
N LEU A 101 6.82 -6.91 -2.03
CA LEU A 101 6.33 -6.22 -3.22
C LEU A 101 7.26 -6.46 -4.42
N MET A 102 8.57 -6.31 -4.24
CA MET A 102 9.56 -6.55 -5.30
C MET A 102 9.47 -7.98 -5.85
N VAL A 103 9.41 -8.99 -4.97
CA VAL A 103 9.28 -10.41 -5.37
C VAL A 103 7.97 -10.65 -6.13
N LYS A 104 6.88 -9.98 -5.74
CA LYS A 104 5.60 -10.05 -6.47
C LYS A 104 5.70 -9.41 -7.85
N MET A 105 6.35 -8.24 -7.97
CA MET A 105 6.60 -7.60 -9.26
C MET A 105 7.43 -8.50 -10.19
N GLN A 106 8.40 -9.25 -9.67
CA GLN A 106 9.20 -10.20 -10.45
C GLN A 106 8.41 -11.39 -10.97
N LYS A 107 7.49 -11.93 -10.15
CA LYS A 107 6.83 -13.22 -10.42
C LYS A 107 5.46 -13.08 -11.07
N GLN A 108 4.84 -11.90 -10.95
CA GLN A 108 3.43 -11.72 -11.27
C GLN A 108 3.26 -10.43 -12.10
N PRO A 109 3.07 -10.55 -13.43
CA PRO A 109 2.96 -9.40 -14.35
C PRO A 109 1.90 -8.37 -13.94
N VAL A 110 0.90 -8.79 -13.17
CA VAL A 110 -0.15 -7.92 -12.65
C VAL A 110 0.37 -6.81 -11.73
N TYR A 111 1.38 -7.10 -10.90
CA TYR A 111 1.98 -6.10 -10.03
C TYR A 111 2.85 -5.14 -10.83
N GLU A 112 3.49 -5.61 -11.90
CA GLU A 112 4.24 -4.77 -12.84
C GLU A 112 3.32 -3.81 -13.61
N ASP A 113 2.19 -4.30 -14.13
CA ASP A 113 1.18 -3.47 -14.81
C ASP A 113 0.58 -2.42 -13.86
N ALA A 114 0.19 -2.84 -12.65
CA ALA A 114 -0.33 -1.95 -11.63
C ALA A 114 0.69 -0.87 -11.25
N PHE A 115 1.98 -1.23 -11.21
CA PHE A 115 3.07 -0.29 -10.98
C PHE A 115 3.22 0.71 -12.13
N LYS A 116 3.22 0.25 -13.40
CA LYS A 116 3.26 1.14 -14.57
C LYS A 116 2.12 2.15 -14.58
N ILE A 117 0.92 1.71 -14.16
CA ILE A 117 -0.24 2.61 -14.00
C ILE A 117 0.04 3.66 -12.91
N LEU A 118 0.55 3.22 -11.75
CA LEU A 118 0.89 4.11 -10.64
C LEU A 118 1.96 5.15 -11.02
N GLU A 119 2.98 4.74 -11.79
CA GLU A 119 4.04 5.62 -12.29
C GLU A 119 3.53 6.60 -13.37
N ALA A 120 2.64 6.14 -14.26
CA ALA A 120 2.08 6.96 -15.32
C ALA A 120 1.02 7.97 -14.82
N LYS A 121 0.37 7.71 -13.68
CA LYS A 121 -0.63 8.62 -13.11
C LYS A 121 0.06 9.77 -12.36
N LYS A 122 -0.38 11.00 -12.62
CA LYS A 122 0.10 12.24 -11.96
C LYS A 122 -0.02 12.16 -10.43
N LEU A 123 0.77 13.02 -9.75
CA LEU A 123 0.84 13.30 -8.30
C LEU A 123 -0.48 13.08 -7.50
N ASN A 124 -1.65 13.42 -8.05
CA ASN A 124 -2.94 13.40 -7.34
C ASN A 124 -3.40 12.00 -6.86
N GLU A 125 -3.09 10.91 -7.57
CA GLU A 125 -3.47 9.55 -7.15
C GLU A 125 -2.40 8.92 -6.22
N VAL A 126 -1.12 9.23 -6.45
CA VAL A 126 0.00 8.89 -5.55
C VAL A 126 -0.22 9.51 -4.16
N HIS A 127 -0.81 10.71 -4.12
CA HIS A 127 -1.14 11.42 -2.89
C HIS A 127 -2.03 10.61 -1.93
N ARG A 128 -2.92 9.74 -2.42
CA ARG A 128 -3.77 8.91 -1.54
C ARG A 128 -2.96 7.90 -0.75
N ILE A 129 -1.96 7.28 -1.38
CA ILE A 129 -1.08 6.32 -0.73
C ILE A 129 -0.19 7.05 0.27
N GLU A 130 0.33 8.22 -0.10
CA GLU A 130 1.11 9.07 0.80
C GLU A 130 0.32 9.47 2.05
N ILE A 131 -0.95 9.89 1.91
CA ILE A 131 -1.85 10.20 3.04
C ILE A 131 -1.98 8.98 3.98
N LEU A 132 -2.17 7.77 3.43
CA LEU A 132 -2.30 6.56 4.26
C LEU A 132 -1.04 6.29 5.11
N TYR A 133 0.14 6.45 4.52
CA TYR A 133 1.40 6.29 5.26
C TYR A 133 1.64 7.43 6.26
N ASP A 134 1.23 8.66 5.94
CA ASP A 134 1.30 9.81 6.86
C ASP A 134 0.41 9.61 8.10
N GLU A 135 -0.83 9.16 7.90
CA GLU A 135 -1.76 8.84 8.98
C GLU A 135 -1.25 7.68 9.84
N PHE A 136 -0.71 6.63 9.20
CA PHE A 136 -0.10 5.51 9.92
C PHE A 136 1.08 5.95 10.78
N LEU A 137 2.00 6.75 10.22
CA LEU A 137 3.15 7.28 10.97
C LEU A 137 2.71 8.20 12.10
N THR A 138 1.66 9.00 11.90
CA THR A 138 1.09 9.86 12.95
C THR A 138 0.68 9.00 14.15
N ARG A 139 -0.13 7.96 13.93
CA ARG A 139 -0.58 7.07 15.01
C ARG A 139 0.57 6.30 15.66
N LEU A 140 1.56 5.86 14.88
CA LEU A 140 2.72 5.13 15.41
C LEU A 140 3.62 6.03 16.27
N ILE A 141 3.89 7.25 15.82
CA ILE A 141 4.72 8.23 16.56
C ILE A 141 4.01 8.64 17.85
N GLU A 142 2.72 8.96 17.79
CA GLU A 142 1.92 9.28 18.98
C GLU A 142 1.95 8.13 19.99
N TYR A 143 1.82 6.89 19.52
CA TYR A 143 1.93 5.71 20.39
C TYR A 143 3.31 5.61 21.05
N TRP A 144 4.40 5.84 20.32
CA TRP A 144 5.75 5.81 20.87
C TRP A 144 6.02 6.92 21.90
N GLU A 145 5.55 8.14 21.63
CA GLU A 145 5.71 9.29 22.52
C GLU A 145 4.90 9.09 23.82
N GLN A 146 3.66 8.62 23.73
CA GLN A 146 2.81 8.34 24.90
C GLN A 146 3.39 7.25 25.81
N ASN A 147 4.12 6.29 25.25
CA ASN A 147 4.78 5.22 26.00
C ASN A 147 6.24 5.52 26.35
N GLY A 148 6.73 6.75 26.08
CA GLY A 148 8.10 7.17 26.39
C GLY A 148 9.18 6.37 25.68
N SER A 149 8.87 5.72 24.55
CA SER A 149 9.83 4.91 23.79
C SER A 149 10.73 5.75 22.86
N ILE A 150 10.29 6.97 22.55
CA ILE A 150 11.06 8.00 21.84
C ILE A 150 10.75 9.37 22.47
N LYS A 151 11.61 10.36 22.25
CA LYS A 151 11.32 11.76 22.57
C LYS A 151 10.54 12.47 21.47
N ARG A 152 10.93 12.24 20.22
CA ARG A 152 10.31 12.82 19.03
C ARG A 152 10.73 12.08 17.77
N ALA A 153 9.96 12.23 16.69
CA ALA A 153 10.36 11.78 15.35
C ALA A 153 9.99 12.80 14.27
N ASP A 154 10.81 12.90 13.22
CA ASP A 154 10.48 13.68 12.02
C ASP A 154 9.66 12.80 11.06
N LYS A 155 8.34 13.00 11.07
CA LYS A 155 7.40 12.27 10.23
C LYS A 155 7.71 12.41 8.74
N LYS A 156 8.10 13.60 8.25
CA LYS A 156 8.43 13.81 6.83
C LYS A 156 9.71 13.06 6.45
N GLY A 157 10.68 13.05 7.36
CA GLY A 157 11.88 12.22 7.23
C GLY A 157 11.53 10.73 7.13
N LEU A 158 10.66 10.23 8.00
CA LEU A 158 10.22 8.83 8.00
C LEU A 158 9.40 8.44 6.78
N LEU A 159 8.56 9.33 6.24
CA LEU A 159 7.83 9.10 4.98
C LEU A 159 8.77 8.79 3.82
N ASN A 160 9.97 9.41 3.78
CA ASN A 160 10.96 9.13 2.74
C ASN A 160 11.53 7.70 2.80
N ALA A 161 11.45 7.00 3.94
CA ALA A 161 11.81 5.59 4.01
C ALA A 161 10.83 4.72 3.19
N PHE A 162 9.54 5.04 3.22
CA PHE A 162 8.53 4.37 2.39
C PHE A 162 8.70 4.70 0.91
N SER A 163 8.71 5.99 0.57
CA SER A 163 8.83 6.44 -0.82
C SER A 163 10.14 6.01 -1.47
N GLY A 164 11.27 6.14 -0.76
CA GLY A 164 12.57 5.74 -1.26
C GLY A 164 12.71 4.23 -1.40
N SER A 165 12.25 3.44 -0.43
CA SER A 165 12.30 1.96 -0.55
C SER A 165 11.42 1.45 -1.69
N PHE A 166 10.27 2.08 -1.91
CA PHE A 166 9.41 1.81 -3.06
C PHE A 166 10.11 2.12 -4.39
N LEU A 167 10.74 3.30 -4.53
CA LEU A 167 11.48 3.68 -5.73
C LEU A 167 12.68 2.76 -6.02
N LEU A 168 13.42 2.36 -4.99
CA LEU A 168 14.53 1.42 -5.12
C LEU A 168 14.02 0.04 -5.57
N CYS A 169 12.94 -0.45 -4.97
CA CYS A 169 12.34 -1.74 -5.32
C CYS A 169 11.74 -1.76 -6.72
N SER A 170 11.18 -0.64 -7.21
CA SER A 170 10.65 -0.59 -8.57
C SER A 170 11.74 -0.57 -9.64
N HIS A 171 12.92 -0.06 -9.30
CA HIS A 171 14.09 -0.01 -10.17
C HIS A 171 15.14 -1.08 -9.83
N TYR A 172 14.76 -2.14 -9.12
CA TYR A 172 15.68 -3.18 -8.63
C TYR A 172 16.57 -3.79 -9.73
N TYR A 173 16.07 -3.85 -10.97
CA TYR A 173 16.78 -4.39 -12.13
C TYR A 173 17.98 -3.54 -12.58
N GLN A 174 18.11 -2.31 -12.07
CA GLN A 174 19.26 -1.44 -12.32
C GLN A 174 20.43 -1.72 -11.36
N PHE A 175 20.20 -2.51 -10.31
CA PHE A 175 21.18 -2.80 -9.27
C PHE A 175 21.68 -4.24 -9.38
N ASP A 176 22.86 -4.49 -8.81
CA ASP A 176 23.38 -5.84 -8.66
C ASP A 176 22.52 -6.63 -7.65
N LYS A 177 22.08 -7.82 -8.06
CA LYS A 177 21.14 -8.65 -7.29
C LYS A 177 21.72 -9.15 -5.97
N ASP A 178 23.04 -9.38 -5.91
CA ASP A 178 23.70 -9.91 -4.73
C ASP A 178 23.78 -8.86 -3.62
N TYR A 179 23.80 -7.57 -3.99
CA TYR A 179 23.93 -6.44 -3.06
C TYR A 179 22.62 -5.70 -2.81
N PHE A 180 21.61 -5.86 -3.65
CA PHE A 180 20.39 -5.04 -3.60
C PHE A 180 19.68 -5.10 -2.23
N ASN A 181 19.53 -6.30 -1.66
CA ASN A 181 18.82 -6.46 -0.39
C ASN A 181 19.55 -5.77 0.78
N GLU A 182 20.88 -5.88 0.83
CA GLU A 182 21.70 -5.21 1.85
C GLU A 182 21.66 -3.68 1.68
N MET A 183 21.77 -3.21 0.43
CA MET A 183 21.65 -1.78 0.10
C MET A 183 20.28 -1.22 0.51
N LEU A 184 19.19 -1.94 0.18
CA LEU A 184 17.83 -1.55 0.56
C LEU A 184 17.66 -1.48 2.07
N LEU A 185 18.15 -2.49 2.80
CA LEU A 185 18.10 -2.52 4.26
C LEU A 185 18.88 -1.33 4.85
N THR A 186 20.08 -1.08 4.34
CA THR A 186 20.94 0.02 4.77
C THR A 186 20.29 1.38 4.54
N PHE A 187 19.65 1.57 3.38
CA PHE A 187 18.89 2.78 3.07
C PHE A 187 17.76 2.99 4.08
N ILE A 188 16.92 1.97 4.29
CA ILE A 188 15.77 2.06 5.19
C ILE A 188 16.23 2.33 6.62
N SER A 189 17.17 1.54 7.13
CA SER A 189 17.66 1.68 8.50
C SER A 189 18.36 3.03 8.71
N GLY A 190 19.10 3.52 7.72
CA GLY A 190 19.76 4.83 7.78
C GLY A 190 18.76 5.98 7.91
N ILE A 191 17.69 5.98 7.11
CA ILE A 191 16.63 7.00 7.20
C ILE A 191 15.89 6.88 8.53
N VAL A 192 15.44 5.68 8.90
CA VAL A 192 14.65 5.48 10.12
C VAL A 192 15.41 5.88 11.38
N ASN A 193 16.69 5.47 11.51
CA ASN A 193 17.50 5.84 12.68
C ASN A 193 17.84 7.34 12.72
N LYS A 194 17.96 8.00 11.56
CA LYS A 194 18.26 9.44 11.51
C LYS A 194 17.10 10.30 12.02
N TYR A 195 15.86 9.86 11.77
CA TYR A 195 14.66 10.66 12.02
C TYR A 195 13.86 10.26 13.27
N ILE A 196 14.40 9.35 14.08
CA ILE A 196 13.85 9.01 15.41
C ILE A 196 14.85 9.46 16.47
N GLU A 197 14.40 10.32 17.39
CA GLU A 197 15.18 10.74 18.56
C GLU A 197 14.75 9.96 19.80
N LYS A 198 15.69 9.24 20.40
CA LYS A 198 15.48 8.45 21.62
C LYS A 198 15.49 9.31 22.88
#